data_AF-A0A9E2WYJ2-F1
#
_entry.id   AF-A0A9E2WYJ2-F1
#
_cell.length_a   1.000
_cell.length_b   1.000
_cell.length_c   1.000
_cell.angle_alpha   90.00
_cell.angle_beta   90.00
_cell.angle_gamma   90.00
#
_symmetry.space_group_name_H-M   'P 1'
#
loop_
_entity.id
_entity.type
_entity.pdbx_description
1 polymer ?
#
loop_
_entity_poly.entity_id
_entity_poly.type
_entity_poly.pdbx_seq_one_letter_code
_entity_poly.pdbx_strand_id
1 'polypeptide(L)'
;MDKASLRRECERRAACEAALIVLADYVRRYSFVSGAGDPTPAQAEQRKQKLETIAGEIAALADAIRHGTATYREFERLLGELHRLGFFPETPLVAAVARAFA
;
A
#
# COMPACT_ATOMS: atom_id res chain seq x y z
N MET A 1 -2.94 4.64 30.51
CA MET A 1 -2.39 5.35 29.34
C MET A 1 -2.66 6.84 29.54
N ASP A 2 -1.65 7.68 29.52
CA ASP A 2 -1.80 9.13 29.74
C ASP A 2 -2.17 9.87 28.43
N LYS A 3 -2.56 11.14 28.55
CA LYS A 3 -3.01 11.97 27.42
C LYS A 3 -1.95 12.16 26.33
N ALA A 4 -0.66 12.22 26.70
CA ALA A 4 0.42 12.36 25.72
C ALA A 4 0.63 11.07 24.93
N SER A 5 0.52 9.91 25.60
CA SER A 5 0.57 8.60 24.95
C SER A 5 -0.58 8.38 23.96
N LEU A 6 -1.82 8.76 24.35
CA LEU A 6 -2.99 8.72 23.47
C LEU A 6 -2.80 9.59 22.22
N ARG A 7 -2.28 10.80 22.39
CA ARG A 7 -2.03 11.72 21.29
C ARG A 7 -1.00 11.18 20.30
N ARG A 8 0.12 10.65 20.80
CA ARG A 8 1.16 10.04 19.96
C ARG A 8 0.63 8.85 19.16
N GLU A 9 -0.18 8.01 19.79
CA GLU A 9 -0.78 6.86 19.10
C GLU A 9 -1.76 7.29 18.01
N CYS A 10 -2.58 8.32 18.25
CA CYS A 10 -3.44 8.89 17.20
C CYS A 10 -2.63 9.50 16.05
N GLU A 11 -1.56 10.25 16.35
CA GLU A 11 -0.68 10.85 15.34
C GLU A 11 0.01 9.76 14.50
N ARG A 12 0.49 8.69 15.14
CA ARG A 12 1.09 7.53 14.45
C ARG A 12 0.10 6.85 13.51
N ARG A 13 -1.13 6.58 13.98
CA ARG A 13 -2.18 5.98 13.14
C ARG A 13 -2.54 6.86 11.95
N ALA A 14 -2.69 8.17 12.15
CA ALA A 14 -2.99 9.10 11.07
C ALA A 14 -1.86 9.17 10.02
N ALA A 15 -0.60 9.18 10.46
CA ALA A 15 0.56 9.13 9.56
C ALA A 15 0.59 7.83 8.75
N CYS A 16 0.24 6.71 9.37
CA CYS A 16 0.26 5.41 8.71
C CYS A 16 -0.90 5.23 7.73
N GLU A 17 -2.11 5.69 8.10
CA GLU A 17 -3.26 5.79 7.19
C GLU A 17 -2.89 6.61 5.95
N ALA A 18 -2.33 7.80 6.13
CA ALA A 18 -1.94 8.68 5.03
C ALA A 18 -0.89 8.05 4.11
N ALA A 19 0.13 7.39 4.67
CA ALA A 19 1.17 6.72 3.88
C ALA A 19 0.61 5.58 3.03
N LEU A 20 -0.33 4.78 3.57
CA LEU A 20 -1.00 3.71 2.85
C LEU A 20 -1.90 4.25 1.73
N ILE A 21 -2.65 5.32 1.98
CA ILE A 21 -3.49 5.97 0.94
C ILE A 21 -2.63 6.45 -0.22
N VAL A 22 -1.52 7.16 0.05
CA VAL A 22 -0.62 7.65 -0.99
C VAL A 22 -0.05 6.51 -1.82
N LEU A 23 0.32 5.39 -1.19
CA LEU A 23 0.80 4.22 -1.91
C LEU A 23 -0.30 3.55 -2.74
N ALA A 24 -1.51 3.40 -2.21
CA ALA A 24 -2.64 2.84 -2.94
C ALA A 24 -2.94 3.66 -4.22
N ASP A 25 -2.95 4.99 -4.09
CA ASP A 25 -3.16 5.88 -5.22
C ASP A 25 -2.02 5.83 -6.24
N TYR A 26 -0.77 5.68 -5.77
CA TYR A 26 0.37 5.43 -6.65
C TYR A 26 0.18 4.14 -7.46
N VAL A 27 -0.17 3.04 -6.80
CA VAL A 27 -0.38 1.74 -7.49
C VAL A 27 -1.51 1.84 -8.52
N ARG A 28 -2.63 2.48 -8.19
CA ARG A 28 -3.74 2.71 -9.15
C ARG A 28 -3.29 3.56 -10.33
N ARG A 29 -2.55 4.63 -10.05
CA ARG A 29 -2.09 5.56 -11.09
C ARG A 29 -1.11 4.91 -12.05
N TYR A 30 -0.32 3.93 -11.60
CA TYR A 30 0.69 3.30 -12.45
C TYR A 30 0.35 1.84 -12.81
N SER A 31 -0.89 1.38 -12.55
CA SER A 31 -1.36 0.02 -12.84
C SER A 31 -1.30 -0.34 -14.32
N PHE A 32 -1.36 0.66 -15.20
CA PHE A 32 -1.29 0.52 -16.66
C PHE A 32 0.14 0.46 -17.21
N VAL A 33 1.17 0.79 -16.41
CA VAL A 33 2.56 0.77 -16.88
C VAL A 33 3.01 -0.68 -17.00
N SER A 34 3.16 -1.15 -18.24
CA SER A 34 3.64 -2.50 -18.53
C SER A 34 5.13 -2.61 -18.20
N GLY A 35 5.51 -3.73 -17.57
CA GLY A 35 6.92 -4.06 -17.32
C GLY A 35 7.65 -4.45 -18.62
N ALA A 36 8.96 -4.73 -18.51
CA ALA A 36 9.75 -5.13 -19.66
C ALA A 36 9.24 -6.45 -20.29
N GLY A 37 8.98 -6.40 -21.60
CA GLY A 37 8.35 -7.46 -22.39
C GLY A 37 7.13 -6.93 -23.14
N ASP A 38 6.72 -7.60 -24.22
CA ASP A 38 5.50 -7.27 -24.96
C ASP A 38 4.34 -8.16 -24.46
N PRO A 39 3.62 -7.79 -23.37
CA PRO A 39 2.43 -8.51 -22.96
C PRO A 39 1.35 -8.36 -24.03
N THR A 40 0.53 -9.39 -24.20
CA THR A 40 -0.68 -9.24 -25.00
C THR A 40 -1.63 -8.25 -24.29
N PRO A 41 -2.54 -7.58 -25.03
CA PRO A 41 -3.52 -6.69 -24.42
C PRO A 41 -4.33 -7.34 -23.28
N ALA A 42 -4.66 -8.64 -23.43
CA ALA A 42 -5.37 -9.40 -22.40
C ALA A 42 -4.51 -9.62 -21.13
N GLN A 43 -3.21 -9.88 -21.28
CA GLN A 43 -2.29 -10.00 -20.14
C GLN A 43 -2.08 -8.66 -19.42
N ALA A 44 -1.98 -7.57 -20.19
CA ALA A 44 -1.86 -6.22 -19.64
C ALA A 44 -3.09 -5.85 -18.82
N GLU A 45 -4.30 -6.11 -19.35
CA GLU A 45 -5.55 -5.83 -18.64
C GLU A 45 -5.71 -6.71 -17.38
N GLN A 46 -5.39 -8.01 -17.46
CA GLN A 46 -5.42 -8.88 -16.30
C GLN A 46 -4.45 -8.43 -15.20
N ARG A 47 -3.24 -8.00 -15.58
CA ARG A 47 -2.26 -7.45 -14.63
C ARG A 47 -2.76 -6.17 -14.01
N LYS A 48 -3.30 -5.24 -14.80
CA LYS A 48 -3.90 -4.00 -14.33
C LYS A 48 -4.98 -4.25 -13.29
N GLN A 49 -5.91 -5.16 -13.57
CA GLN A 49 -6.99 -5.52 -12.63
C GLN A 49 -6.43 -6.04 -11.31
N LYS A 50 -5.41 -6.91 -11.34
CA LYS A 50 -4.75 -7.39 -10.11
C LYS A 50 -4.07 -6.26 -9.33
N LEU A 51 -3.41 -5.33 -10.01
CA LEU A 51 -2.79 -4.17 -9.36
C LEU A 51 -3.84 -3.25 -8.73
N GLU A 52 -4.96 -3.04 -9.40
CA GLU A 52 -6.09 -2.25 -8.86
C GLU A 52 -6.75 -2.94 -7.65
N THR A 53 -6.88 -4.27 -7.67
CA THR A 53 -7.34 -5.05 -6.50
C THR A 53 -6.39 -4.87 -5.32
N ILE A 54 -5.08 -5.04 -5.52
CA ILE A 54 -4.09 -4.86 -4.46
C ILE A 54 -4.12 -3.42 -3.92
N ALA A 55 -4.25 -2.41 -4.79
CA ALA A 55 -4.41 -1.04 -4.33
C ALA A 55 -5.68 -0.84 -3.49
N GLY A 56 -6.77 -1.53 -3.82
CA GLY A 56 -7.97 -1.61 -2.98
C GLY A 56 -7.69 -2.22 -1.60
N GLU A 57 -6.93 -3.32 -1.53
CA GLU A 57 -6.54 -3.94 -0.27
C GLU A 57 -5.63 -3.04 0.57
N ILE A 58 -4.69 -2.31 -0.05
CA ILE A 58 -3.85 -1.32 0.64
C ILE A 58 -4.71 -0.18 1.22
N ALA A 59 -5.69 0.30 0.46
CA ALA A 59 -6.62 1.33 0.95
C ALA A 59 -7.50 0.81 2.10
N ALA A 60 -7.95 -0.45 2.05
CA ALA A 60 -8.67 -1.07 3.16
C ALA A 60 -7.79 -1.24 4.40
N LEU A 61 -6.49 -1.50 4.22
CA LEU A 61 -5.54 -1.54 5.32
C LEU A 61 -5.39 -0.16 6.00
N ALA A 62 -5.45 0.92 5.22
CA ALA A 62 -5.45 2.29 5.76
C ALA A 62 -6.65 2.54 6.68
N ASP A 63 -7.84 2.07 6.30
CA ASP A 63 -9.03 2.15 7.14
C ASP A 63 -8.90 1.30 8.42
N ALA A 64 -8.38 0.08 8.29
CA ALA A 64 -8.12 -0.81 9.43
C ALA A 64 -7.09 -0.24 10.44
N ILE A 65 -6.16 0.63 10.01
CA ILE A 65 -5.26 1.35 10.94
C ILE A 65 -6.03 2.27 11.88
N ARG A 66 -7.09 2.93 11.41
CA ARG A 66 -7.93 3.80 12.25
C ARG A 66 -8.53 3.01 13.42
N HIS A 67 -8.89 1.76 13.15
CA HIS A 67 -9.45 0.81 14.11
C HIS A 67 -8.39 0.04 14.93
N GLY A 68 -7.10 0.19 14.59
CA GLY A 68 -6.00 -0.51 15.26
C GLY A 68 -5.94 -2.01 14.97
N THR A 69 -6.55 -2.47 13.87
CA THR A 69 -6.60 -3.88 13.48
C THR A 69 -5.62 -4.25 12.37
N ALA A 70 -5.02 -3.26 11.72
CA ALA A 70 -4.02 -3.45 10.68
C ALA A 70 -2.61 -3.69 11.23
N THR A 71 -1.84 -4.51 10.53
CA THR A 71 -0.47 -4.88 10.87
C THR A 71 0.49 -4.59 9.71
N TYR A 72 1.76 -4.32 10.04
CA TYR A 72 2.81 -4.17 9.03
C TYR A 72 2.99 -5.43 8.18
N ARG A 73 2.75 -6.61 8.78
CA ARG A 73 2.84 -7.90 8.07
C ARG A 73 1.82 -8.04 6.94
N GLU A 74 0.61 -7.51 7.12
CA GLU A 74 -0.40 -7.48 6.06
C GLU A 74 0.06 -6.58 4.91
N PHE A 75 0.65 -5.43 5.23
CA PHE A 75 1.26 -4.57 4.22
C PHE A 75 2.41 -5.27 3.47
N GLU A 76 3.33 -5.95 4.16
CA GLU A 76 4.44 -6.68 3.51
C GLU A 76 3.94 -7.78 2.57
N ARG A 77 2.84 -8.47 2.93
CA ARG A 77 2.19 -9.45 2.05
C ARG A 77 1.76 -8.80 0.73
N LEU A 78 1.05 -7.67 0.81
CA LEU A 78 0.56 -6.91 -0.34
C LEU A 78 1.71 -6.39 -1.21
N LEU A 79 2.78 -5.88 -0.57
CA LEU A 79 3.99 -5.44 -1.27
C LEU A 79 4.65 -6.61 -2.03
N GLY A 80 4.71 -7.79 -1.42
CA GLY A 80 5.20 -9.00 -2.09
C GLY A 80 4.36 -9.40 -3.31
N GLU A 81 3.04 -9.18 -3.27
CA GLU A 81 2.14 -9.43 -4.40
C GLU A 81 2.38 -8.43 -5.55
N LEU A 82 2.60 -7.14 -5.24
CA LEU A 82 3.01 -6.15 -6.25
C LEU A 82 4.30 -6.57 -6.94
N HIS A 83 5.32 -6.97 -6.17
CA HIS A 83 6.60 -7.41 -6.72
C HIS A 83 6.46 -8.65 -7.62
N ARG A 84 5.61 -9.62 -7.25
CA ARG A 84 5.32 -10.80 -8.08
C ARG A 84 4.64 -10.44 -9.41
N LEU A 85 3.89 -9.35 -9.44
CA LEU A 85 3.30 -8.79 -10.68
C LEU A 85 4.29 -7.92 -11.47
N GLY A 86 5.55 -7.85 -11.04
CA GLY A 86 6.58 -7.01 -11.65
C GLY A 86 6.30 -5.51 -11.46
N PHE A 87 5.56 -5.14 -10.41
CA PHE A 87 5.34 -3.75 -10.02
C PHE A 87 6.16 -3.43 -8.78
N PHE A 88 7.05 -2.45 -8.88
CA PHE A 88 7.96 -2.06 -7.82
C PHE A 88 7.68 -0.60 -7.46
N PRO A 89 6.93 -0.32 -6.37
CA PRO A 89 6.70 1.04 -5.93
C PRO A 89 8.01 1.73 -5.56
N GLU A 90 8.03 3.06 -5.65
CA GLU A 90 9.24 3.81 -5.31
C GLU A 90 9.67 3.58 -3.86
N THR A 91 10.96 3.38 -3.65
CA THR A 91 11.56 3.14 -2.32
C THR A 91 11.11 4.16 -1.26
N PRO A 92 10.99 5.48 -1.54
CA PRO A 92 10.50 6.44 -0.56
C PRO A 92 9.07 6.18 -0.09
N LEU A 93 8.18 5.66 -0.95
CA LEU A 93 6.80 5.33 -0.58
C LEU A 93 6.75 4.14 0.37
N VAL A 94 7.49 3.08 0.04
CA VAL A 94 7.59 1.88 0.90
C VAL A 94 8.22 2.23 2.24
N ALA A 95 9.27 3.05 2.24
CA ALA A 95 9.94 3.52 3.45
C ALA A 95 9.06 4.45 4.30
N ALA A 96 8.14 5.22 3.70
CA ALA A 96 7.18 6.03 4.44
C ALA A 96 6.19 5.14 5.21
N VAL A 97 5.66 4.08 4.58
CA VAL A 97 4.79 3.12 5.24
C VAL A 97 5.52 2.40 6.38
N ALA A 98 6.72 1.87 6.13
CA ALA A 98 7.51 1.17 7.15
C ALA A 98 7.80 2.06 8.37
N ARG A 99 8.16 3.32 8.16
CA ARG A 99 8.39 4.28 9.24
C ARG A 99 7.14 4.63 10.03
N ALA A 100 5.96 4.63 9.41
CA ALA A 100 4.72 4.95 10.08
C ALA A 100 4.17 3.80 10.96
N PHE A 101 4.61 2.56 10.69
CA PHE A 101 4.32 1.40 11.54
C PHE A 101 5.27 1.24 12.74
N ALA A 102 6.44 1.89 12.71
CA ALA A 102 7.43 1.87 13.79
C ALA A 102 7.02 2.77 14.97
#